data_AF-A0A8S2YLX5-F1
#
_entry.id   AF-A0A8S2YLX5-F1
#
_cell.length_a   1.000
_cell.length_b   1.000
_cell.length_c   1.000
_cell.angle_alpha   90.00
_cell.angle_beta   90.00
_cell.angle_gamma   90.00
#
_symmetry.space_group_name_H-M   'P 1'
#
loop_
_entity.id
_entity.type
_entity.pdbx_description
1 polymer ?
#
loop_
_entity_poly.entity_id
_entity_poly.type
_entity_poly.pdbx_seq_one_letter_code
_entity_poly.pdbx_strand_id
1 'polypeptide(L)'
;YDFLMEYKVSIDYHLKMPRLIIFIDKDPHAIWEDLQKNGKDYHKQSKVYSLELLQAMDRMYKEEFLPRMSTYCHILQYNENEIKALDDIVFDIEQLNFDDTNKFPDWRITVDVELERFRALLQDEHFWTRMFNVNRLLHLSEWWTEPNAQKSQSTLMKYDPRYYWTTNNWDIKPFFQRYQSWTRLPFY
;
A
#
# COMPACT_ATOMS: atom_id res chain seq x y z
N TYR A 1 -11.85 14.89 13.05
CA TYR A 1 -10.91 15.54 12.12
C TYR A 1 -9.65 14.71 12.18
N ASP A 2 -9.53 13.86 11.18
CA ASP A 2 -9.07 12.50 11.41
C ASP A 2 -7.59 12.38 11.09
N PHE A 3 -6.83 11.85 12.03
CA PHE A 3 -5.42 11.49 11.88
C PHE A 3 -5.10 10.84 10.52
N LEU A 4 -6.00 9.97 10.03
CA LEU A 4 -5.87 9.31 8.74
C LEU A 4 -5.85 10.31 7.57
N MET A 5 -6.59 11.41 7.66
CA MET A 5 -6.61 12.45 6.64
C MET A 5 -5.31 13.27 6.63
N GLU A 6 -4.77 13.62 7.81
CA GLU A 6 -3.47 14.32 7.90
C GLU A 6 -2.35 13.44 7.35
N TYR A 7 -2.36 12.16 7.71
CA TYR A 7 -1.44 11.17 7.18
C TYR A 7 -1.56 11.02 5.65
N LYS A 8 -2.79 10.91 5.15
CA LYS A 8 -3.07 10.83 3.71
C LYS A 8 -2.54 12.05 2.96
N VAL A 9 -2.82 13.26 3.44
CA VAL A 9 -2.34 14.50 2.82
C VAL A 9 -0.82 14.56 2.79
N SER A 10 -0.17 14.13 3.87
CA SER A 10 1.29 14.08 3.96
C SER A 10 1.88 13.10 2.94
N ILE A 11 1.29 11.91 2.79
CA ILE A 11 1.71 10.93 1.79
C ILE A 11 1.49 11.46 0.37
N ASP A 12 0.30 11.98 0.08
CA ASP A 12 -0.08 12.50 -1.23
C ASP A 12 0.84 13.66 -1.66
N TYR A 13 1.47 14.37 -0.71
CA TYR A 13 2.45 15.43 -0.99
C TYR A 13 3.83 14.88 -1.38
N HIS A 14 4.27 13.77 -0.76
CA HIS A 14 5.63 13.25 -0.94
C HIS A 14 5.74 12.16 -2.01
N LEU A 15 4.67 11.40 -2.25
CA LEU A 15 4.62 10.35 -3.26
C LEU A 15 3.93 10.83 -4.53
N LYS A 16 4.38 10.31 -5.67
CA LYS A 16 3.75 10.55 -6.96
C LYS A 16 2.59 9.60 -7.16
N MET A 17 1.48 10.09 -7.70
CA MET A 17 0.28 9.29 -7.97
C MET A 17 0.57 8.14 -8.94
N PRO A 18 -0.10 6.97 -8.87
CA PRO A 18 0.12 5.89 -9.83
C PRO A 18 -0.27 6.32 -11.25
N ARG A 19 0.37 5.71 -12.27
CA ARG A 19 0.04 5.93 -13.68
C ARG A 19 -1.02 4.97 -14.24
N LEU A 20 -1.22 3.85 -13.56
CA LEU A 20 -2.18 2.84 -13.97
C LEU A 20 -2.84 2.26 -12.73
N ILE A 21 -4.15 2.10 -12.79
CA ILE A 21 -4.94 1.35 -11.82
C ILE A 21 -5.66 0.23 -12.56
N ILE A 22 -5.55 -0.98 -12.04
CA ILE A 22 -6.31 -2.13 -12.52
C ILE A 22 -7.38 -2.42 -11.47
N PHE A 23 -8.63 -2.27 -11.84
CA PHE A 23 -9.78 -2.51 -10.98
C PHE A 23 -10.50 -3.78 -11.41
N ILE A 24 -10.63 -4.73 -10.49
CA ILE A 24 -11.33 -5.99 -10.72
C ILE A 24 -12.68 -5.88 -10.02
N ASP A 25 -13.74 -5.78 -10.82
CA ASP A 25 -15.11 -5.69 -10.34
C ASP A 25 -15.63 -7.09 -10.02
N LYS A 26 -16.05 -7.26 -8.77
CA LYS A 26 -16.61 -8.49 -8.24
C LYS A 26 -17.76 -8.17 -7.30
N ASP A 27 -18.86 -8.89 -7.48
CA ASP A 27 -20.06 -8.69 -6.69
C ASP A 27 -19.79 -8.93 -5.18
N PRO A 28 -20.10 -7.97 -4.30
CA PRO A 28 -19.94 -8.11 -2.86
C PRO A 28 -20.64 -9.34 -2.28
N HIS A 29 -21.80 -9.73 -2.83
CA HIS A 29 -22.52 -10.91 -2.35
C HIS A 29 -21.77 -12.20 -2.69
N ALA A 30 -21.28 -12.32 -3.92
CA ALA A 30 -20.43 -13.43 -4.33
C ALA A 30 -19.15 -13.54 -3.48
N ILE A 31 -18.50 -12.41 -3.16
CA ILE A 31 -17.31 -12.38 -2.26
C ILE A 31 -17.68 -12.88 -0.88
N TRP A 32 -18.80 -12.40 -0.32
CA TRP A 32 -19.23 -12.79 1.01
C TRP A 32 -19.55 -14.28 1.10
N GLU A 33 -20.26 -14.83 0.10
CA GLU A 33 -20.52 -16.27 0.04
C GLU A 33 -19.25 -17.11 -0.08
N ASP A 34 -18.32 -16.69 -0.93
CA ASP A 34 -17.03 -17.37 -1.09
C ASP A 34 -16.22 -17.32 0.22
N LEU A 35 -16.22 -16.18 0.92
CA LEU A 35 -15.60 -16.03 2.23
C LEU A 35 -16.21 -16.99 3.26
N GLN A 36 -17.53 -17.15 3.27
CA GLN A 36 -18.21 -18.07 4.20
C GLN A 36 -17.95 -19.54 3.85
N LYS A 37 -17.82 -19.88 2.57
CA LYS A 37 -17.51 -21.25 2.12
C LYS A 37 -16.03 -21.58 2.36
N ASN A 38 -15.13 -20.78 1.80
CA ASN A 38 -13.70 -21.08 1.64
C ASN A 38 -12.78 -20.28 2.59
N GLY A 39 -13.30 -19.28 3.30
CA GLY A 39 -12.49 -18.44 4.19
C GLY A 39 -11.92 -19.19 5.40
N LYS A 40 -10.98 -18.55 6.08
CA LYS A 40 -10.44 -19.04 7.36
C LYS A 40 -11.43 -18.75 8.49
N ASP A 41 -11.39 -19.53 9.57
CA ASP A 41 -12.37 -19.43 10.67
C ASP A 41 -12.50 -18.02 11.24
N TYR A 42 -11.37 -17.33 11.41
CA TYR A 42 -11.35 -15.95 11.93
C TYR A 42 -11.90 -14.92 10.92
N HIS A 43 -11.93 -15.21 9.62
CA HIS A 43 -12.61 -14.35 8.63
C HIS A 43 -14.13 -14.55 8.72
N LYS A 44 -14.58 -15.81 8.81
CA LYS A 44 -16.02 -16.15 8.88
C LYS A 44 -16.68 -15.61 10.15
N GLN A 45 -15.97 -15.67 11.27
CA GLN A 45 -16.45 -15.24 12.59
C GLN A 45 -16.21 -13.74 12.85
N SER A 46 -15.53 -13.04 11.94
CA SER A 46 -15.21 -11.63 12.13
C SER A 46 -16.46 -10.77 12.02
N LYS A 47 -16.65 -9.86 12.98
CA LYS A 47 -17.64 -8.78 12.88
C LYS A 47 -17.29 -7.74 11.83
N VAL A 48 -16.05 -7.73 11.35
CA VAL A 48 -15.53 -6.75 10.39
C VAL A 48 -15.93 -7.14 8.97
N TYR A 49 -15.88 -8.42 8.59
CA TYR A 49 -16.19 -8.88 7.23
C TYR A 49 -17.69 -9.10 7.04
N SER A 50 -18.48 -8.06 7.30
CA SER A 50 -19.92 -8.05 7.04
C SER A 50 -20.21 -7.75 5.57
N LEU A 51 -21.35 -8.23 5.06
CA LEU A 51 -21.83 -7.91 3.71
C LEU A 51 -22.01 -6.40 3.54
N GLU A 52 -22.49 -5.71 4.58
CA GLU A 52 -22.67 -4.25 4.58
C GLU A 52 -21.35 -3.51 4.36
N LEU A 53 -20.26 -3.93 5.02
CA LEU A 53 -18.95 -3.32 4.80
C LEU A 53 -18.48 -3.53 3.35
N LEU A 54 -18.62 -4.75 2.83
CA LEU A 54 -18.20 -5.06 1.45
C LEU A 54 -18.98 -4.22 0.42
N GLN A 55 -20.29 -4.06 0.62
CA GLN A 55 -21.12 -3.19 -0.23
C GLN A 55 -20.74 -1.71 -0.08
N ALA A 56 -20.47 -1.25 1.14
CA ALA A 56 -20.02 0.12 1.37
C ALA A 56 -18.66 0.39 0.71
N MET A 57 -17.73 -0.56 0.79
CA MET A 57 -16.43 -0.48 0.12
C MET A 57 -16.59 -0.42 -1.39
N ASP A 58 -17.35 -1.34 -1.99
CA ASP A 58 -17.60 -1.36 -3.44
C ASP A 58 -18.18 -0.02 -3.92
N ARG A 59 -19.18 0.49 -3.20
CA ARG A 59 -19.77 1.81 -3.47
C ARG A 59 -18.73 2.93 -3.40
N MET A 60 -17.93 3.00 -2.34
CA MET A 60 -16.89 4.03 -2.19
C MET A 60 -15.83 3.94 -3.29
N TYR A 61 -15.45 2.74 -3.71
CA TYR A 61 -14.51 2.56 -4.81
C TYR A 61 -15.08 3.10 -6.13
N LYS A 62 -16.32 2.72 -6.46
CA LYS A 62 -16.98 3.09 -7.73
C LYS A 62 -17.42 4.55 -7.79
N GLU A 63 -17.91 5.10 -6.69
CA GLU A 63 -18.48 6.46 -6.65
C GLU A 63 -17.44 7.54 -6.34
N GLU A 64 -16.44 7.26 -5.50
CA GLU A 64 -15.46 8.27 -5.07
C GLU A 64 -14.08 8.03 -5.67
N PHE A 65 -13.54 6.81 -5.51
CA PHE A 65 -12.14 6.55 -5.84
C PHE A 65 -11.88 6.52 -7.35
N LEU A 66 -12.61 5.70 -8.12
CA LEU A 66 -12.38 5.55 -9.56
C LEU A 66 -12.62 6.87 -10.32
N PRO A 67 -13.70 7.64 -10.07
CA PRO A 67 -13.89 8.92 -10.73
C PRO A 67 -12.78 9.90 -10.38
N ARG A 68 -12.38 9.99 -9.11
CA ARG A 68 -11.25 10.82 -8.69
C ARG A 68 -9.97 10.43 -9.42
N MET A 69 -9.65 9.14 -9.49
CA MET A 69 -8.41 8.66 -10.10
C MET A 69 -8.41 8.74 -11.62
N SER A 70 -9.57 8.66 -12.26
CA SER A 70 -9.70 8.72 -13.73
C SER A 70 -9.17 10.03 -14.33
N THR A 71 -9.19 11.10 -13.52
CA THR A 71 -8.65 12.42 -13.89
C THR A 71 -7.13 12.46 -13.90
N TYR A 72 -6.47 11.65 -13.06
CA TYR A 72 -5.01 11.64 -12.93
C TYR A 72 -4.35 10.51 -13.72
N CYS A 73 -5.00 9.34 -13.80
CA CYS A 73 -4.39 8.12 -14.29
C CYS A 73 -5.23 7.31 -15.28
N HIS A 74 -4.61 6.30 -15.89
CA HIS A 74 -5.34 5.29 -16.66
C HIS A 74 -5.94 4.26 -15.73
N ILE A 75 -7.17 3.86 -16.02
CA ILE A 75 -7.91 2.85 -15.27
C ILE A 75 -8.33 1.77 -16.25
N LEU A 76 -7.93 0.53 -15.96
CA LEU A 76 -8.43 -0.67 -16.62
C LEU A 76 -9.41 -1.34 -15.67
N GLN A 77 -10.67 -1.47 -16.08
CA GLN A 77 -11.71 -2.11 -15.30
C GLN A 77 -12.10 -3.43 -15.95
N TYR A 78 -12.10 -4.49 -15.16
CA TYR A 78 -12.44 -5.83 -15.59
C TYR A 78 -13.54 -6.41 -14.72
N ASN A 79 -14.51 -7.08 -15.33
CA ASN A 79 -15.37 -8.01 -14.58
C ASN A 79 -14.60 -9.31 -14.31
N GLU A 80 -14.85 -9.98 -13.18
CA GLU A 80 -14.20 -11.26 -12.82
C GLU A 80 -14.24 -12.31 -13.94
N ASN A 81 -15.31 -12.32 -14.76
CA ASN A 81 -15.48 -13.27 -15.86
C ASN A 81 -14.76 -12.90 -17.16
N GLU A 82 -14.27 -11.67 -17.28
CA GLU A 82 -13.60 -11.16 -18.50
C GLU A 82 -12.12 -11.52 -18.52
N ILE A 83 -11.50 -11.64 -17.35
CA ILE A 83 -10.09 -12.02 -17.22
C ILE A 83 -9.96 -13.53 -17.44
N LYS A 84 -9.63 -13.93 -18.67
CA LYS A 84 -9.37 -15.34 -19.01
C LYS A 84 -7.91 -15.70 -18.84
N ALA A 85 -7.01 -14.78 -19.23
CA ALA A 85 -5.57 -14.93 -19.08
C ALA A 85 -4.90 -13.62 -18.66
N LEU A 86 -3.70 -13.73 -18.07
CA LEU A 86 -2.85 -12.58 -17.76
C LEU A 86 -2.48 -11.79 -19.03
N ASP A 87 -2.34 -12.51 -20.15
CA ASP A 87 -1.97 -11.93 -21.45
C ASP A 87 -2.98 -10.88 -21.93
N ASP A 88 -4.27 -11.06 -21.61
CA ASP A 88 -5.32 -10.10 -21.97
C ASP A 88 -5.06 -8.74 -21.28
N ILE A 89 -4.66 -8.76 -20.01
CA ILE A 89 -4.35 -7.55 -19.23
C ILE A 89 -3.08 -6.89 -19.77
N VAL A 90 -2.04 -7.69 -20.06
CA VAL A 90 -0.78 -7.16 -20.60
C VAL A 90 -1.02 -6.48 -21.95
N PHE A 91 -1.80 -7.11 -22.83
CA PHE A 91 -2.18 -6.55 -24.12
C PHE A 91 -2.88 -5.19 -23.96
N ASP A 92 -3.87 -5.09 -23.06
CA ASP A 92 -4.57 -3.82 -22.80
C ASP A 92 -3.62 -2.74 -22.28
N ILE A 93 -2.66 -3.09 -21.42
CA ILE A 93 -1.64 -2.16 -20.91
C ILE A 93 -0.75 -1.64 -22.05
N GLU A 94 -0.36 -2.50 -22.99
CA GLU A 94 0.47 -2.09 -24.14
C GLU A 94 -0.25 -1.13 -25.08
N GLN A 95 -1.60 -1.17 -25.13
CA GLN A 95 -2.40 -0.24 -25.90
C GLN A 95 -2.54 1.14 -25.23
N LEU A 96 -2.19 1.27 -23.94
CA LEU A 96 -2.32 2.54 -23.23
C LEU A 96 -1.20 3.51 -23.59
N ASN A 97 -1.59 4.75 -23.90
CA ASN A 97 -0.64 5.83 -24.12
C ASN A 97 -0.27 6.53 -22.79
N PHE A 98 0.92 6.25 -22.26
CA PHE A 98 1.44 6.89 -21.03
C PHE A 98 2.04 8.28 -21.25
N ASP A 99 2.16 8.73 -22.51
CA ASP A 99 2.69 10.05 -22.87
C ASP A 99 1.58 11.11 -23.02
N ASP A 100 0.34 10.78 -22.63
CA ASP A 100 -0.80 11.71 -22.67
C ASP A 100 -0.55 12.97 -21.83
N THR A 101 -0.51 14.12 -22.49
CA THR A 101 -0.30 15.44 -21.88
C THR A 101 -1.49 15.97 -21.08
N ASN A 102 -2.59 15.24 -21.00
CA ASN A 102 -3.72 15.57 -20.12
C ASN A 102 -3.68 14.79 -18.80
N LYS A 103 -2.86 13.73 -18.68
CA LYS A 103 -2.75 12.88 -17.47
C LYS A 103 -1.34 12.88 -16.87
N PHE A 104 -1.18 12.37 -15.65
CA PHE A 104 0.13 12.19 -15.01
C PHE A 104 0.98 13.47 -14.79
N PRO A 105 0.43 14.57 -14.25
CA PRO A 105 1.20 15.80 -14.03
C PRO A 105 2.45 15.56 -13.17
N ASP A 106 2.34 14.71 -12.14
CA ASP A 106 3.42 14.43 -11.18
C ASP A 106 4.64 13.74 -11.80
N TRP A 107 4.45 13.05 -12.93
CA TRP A 107 5.49 12.28 -13.61
C TRP A 107 6.23 13.07 -14.68
N ARG A 108 5.80 14.31 -14.96
CA ARG A 108 6.46 15.21 -15.92
C ARG A 108 7.65 15.90 -15.29
N ILE A 109 8.59 15.10 -14.82
CA ILE A 109 9.84 15.58 -14.25
C ILE A 109 10.73 15.98 -15.41
N THR A 110 10.93 17.28 -15.57
CA THR A 110 11.77 17.83 -16.66
C THR A 110 13.21 18.05 -16.23
N VAL A 111 13.47 18.02 -14.92
CA VAL A 111 14.77 18.33 -14.32
C VAL A 111 15.31 17.10 -13.59
N ASP A 112 16.48 16.62 -14.00
CA ASP A 112 17.11 15.41 -13.41
C ASP A 112 17.30 15.52 -11.89
N VAL A 113 17.60 16.71 -11.39
CA VAL A 113 17.76 16.99 -9.95
C VAL A 113 16.49 16.68 -9.15
N GLU A 114 15.31 16.91 -9.71
CA GLU A 114 14.04 16.60 -9.03
C GLU A 114 13.81 15.09 -8.93
N LEU A 115 14.19 14.36 -9.99
CA LEU A 115 14.14 12.90 -10.00
C LEU A 115 15.14 12.31 -8.99
N GLU A 116 16.34 12.87 -8.89
CA GLU A 116 17.34 12.48 -7.88
C GLU A 116 16.85 12.76 -6.46
N ARG A 117 16.27 13.93 -6.21
CA ARG A 117 15.66 14.25 -4.91
C ARG A 117 14.55 13.27 -4.55
N PHE A 118 13.68 12.94 -5.51
CA PHE A 118 12.62 11.97 -5.30
C PHE A 118 13.18 10.58 -4.99
N ARG A 119 14.22 10.13 -5.72
CA ARG A 119 14.91 8.86 -5.42
C ARG A 119 15.56 8.86 -4.03
N ALA A 120 16.25 9.93 -3.66
CA ALA A 120 16.87 10.07 -2.35
C ALA A 120 15.82 10.03 -1.23
N LEU A 121 14.67 10.69 -1.43
CA LEU A 121 13.54 10.64 -0.50
C LEU A 121 13.02 9.21 -0.33
N LEU A 122 12.81 8.46 -1.41
CA LEU A 122 12.33 7.07 -1.34
C LEU A 122 13.32 6.13 -0.64
N GLN A 123 14.61 6.44 -0.68
CA GLN A 123 15.66 5.65 -0.02
C GLN A 123 15.83 5.96 1.47
N ASP A 124 15.37 7.12 1.94
CA ASP A 124 15.51 7.53 3.33
C ASP A 124 14.46 6.87 4.24
N GLU A 125 14.79 5.68 4.76
CA GLU A 125 13.95 4.94 5.71
C GLU A 125 13.66 5.76 6.98
N HIS A 126 14.61 6.57 7.45
CA HIS A 126 14.43 7.37 8.65
C HIS A 126 13.43 8.51 8.45
N PHE A 127 13.41 9.11 7.26
CA PHE A 127 12.38 10.07 6.87
C PHE A 127 10.98 9.43 6.95
N TRP A 128 10.77 8.30 6.26
CA TRP A 128 9.46 7.62 6.25
C TRP A 128 9.03 7.15 7.64
N THR A 129 9.97 6.58 8.41
CA THR A 129 9.70 6.17 9.79
C THR A 129 9.29 7.36 10.66
N ARG A 130 9.97 8.51 10.52
CA ARG A 130 9.62 9.73 11.26
C ARG A 130 8.27 10.29 10.83
N MET A 131 8.00 10.29 9.53
CA MET A 131 6.74 10.75 8.95
C MET A 131 5.55 9.93 9.44
N PHE A 132 5.71 8.60 9.50
CA PHE A 132 4.66 7.70 9.98
C PHE A 132 4.55 7.63 11.50
N ASN A 133 5.57 8.10 12.22
CA ASN A 133 5.56 8.22 13.66
C ASN A 133 4.98 9.58 14.11
N VAL A 134 3.71 9.82 13.79
CA VAL A 134 2.96 11.06 14.11
C VAL A 134 2.55 11.18 15.58
N ASN A 135 3.15 10.38 16.47
CA ASN A 135 2.91 10.35 17.92
C ASN A 135 3.11 11.68 18.66
N ARG A 136 3.51 12.76 17.98
CA ARG A 136 3.78 14.05 18.62
C ARG A 136 2.56 14.94 18.83
N LEU A 137 1.46 14.77 18.09
CA LEU A 137 0.39 15.79 18.10
C LEU A 137 -1.00 15.26 18.46
N LEU A 138 -1.27 13.95 18.34
CA LEU A 138 -2.60 13.38 18.59
C LEU A 138 -2.51 12.11 19.43
N HIS A 139 -3.05 12.15 20.65
CA HIS A 139 -3.24 10.98 21.50
C HIS A 139 -4.52 10.23 21.08
N LEU A 140 -4.42 9.36 20.09
CA LEU A 140 -5.50 8.43 19.74
C LEU A 140 -5.41 7.18 20.62
N SER A 141 -6.48 6.88 21.36
CA SER A 141 -6.53 5.75 22.28
C SER A 141 -6.24 4.39 21.64
N GLU A 142 -6.63 4.22 20.37
CA GLU A 142 -6.51 2.98 19.62
C GLU A 142 -5.07 2.70 19.18
N TRP A 143 -4.24 3.75 19.07
CA TRP A 143 -2.86 3.68 18.57
C TRP A 143 -1.83 3.90 19.68
N TRP A 144 -2.27 4.48 20.81
CA TRP A 144 -1.40 4.77 21.93
C TRP A 144 -1.09 3.50 22.72
N THR A 145 0.20 3.15 22.76
CA THR A 145 0.71 2.11 23.64
C THR A 145 1.21 2.71 24.93
N GLU A 146 0.85 2.12 26.07
CA GLU A 146 1.39 2.55 27.36
C GLU A 146 2.92 2.53 27.38
N PRO A 147 3.59 3.49 28.05
CA PRO A 147 5.04 3.56 28.10
C PRO A 147 5.71 2.29 28.63
N ASN A 148 5.06 1.62 29.59
CA ASN A 148 5.56 0.37 30.17
C ASN A 148 5.46 -0.80 29.17
N ALA A 149 4.37 -0.88 28.41
CA ALA A 149 4.20 -1.88 27.36
C ALA A 149 5.25 -1.65 26.25
N GLN A 150 5.46 -0.40 25.83
CA GLN A 150 6.48 -0.03 24.84
C GLN A 150 7.91 -0.37 25.31
N LYS A 151 8.23 -0.10 26.58
CA LYS A 151 9.52 -0.48 27.19
C LYS A 151 9.71 -2.00 27.20
N SER A 152 8.65 -2.75 27.45
CA SER A 152 8.68 -4.22 27.47
C SER A 152 8.89 -4.78 26.06
N GLN A 153 8.15 -4.28 25.07
CA GLN A 153 8.29 -4.65 23.66
C GLN A 153 9.69 -4.32 23.12
N SER A 154 10.21 -3.12 23.38
CA SER A 154 11.56 -2.74 22.95
C SER A 154 12.65 -3.59 23.61
N THR A 155 12.46 -3.99 24.87
CA THR A 155 13.36 -4.92 25.55
C THR A 155 13.35 -6.30 24.87
N LEU A 156 12.17 -6.86 24.59
CA LEU A 156 12.04 -8.13 23.88
C LEU A 156 12.67 -8.08 22.48
N MET A 157 12.43 -6.98 21.75
CA MET A 157 12.96 -6.79 20.40
C MET A 157 14.50 -6.72 20.39
N LYS A 158 15.12 -6.12 21.41
CA LYS A 158 16.59 -6.11 21.56
C LYS A 158 17.19 -7.51 21.72
N TYR A 159 16.44 -8.47 22.29
CA TYR A 159 16.91 -9.83 22.53
C TYR A 159 16.45 -10.84 21.48
N ASP A 160 15.57 -10.46 20.55
CA ASP A 160 15.17 -11.33 19.44
C ASP A 160 16.36 -11.47 18.46
N PRO A 161 16.82 -12.70 18.16
CA PRO A 161 17.95 -12.94 17.24
C PRO A 161 17.80 -12.29 15.86
N ARG A 162 16.57 -11.97 15.43
CA ARG A 162 16.28 -11.28 14.16
C ARG A 162 16.66 -9.80 14.18
N TYR A 163 16.67 -9.16 15.35
CA TYR A 163 16.85 -7.71 15.54
C TYR A 163 18.03 -7.36 16.47
N TYR A 164 18.64 -8.36 17.10
CA TYR A 164 19.76 -8.23 18.05
C TYR A 164 20.98 -7.47 17.47
N TRP A 165 21.27 -7.66 16.19
CA TRP A 165 22.49 -7.12 15.55
C TRP A 165 22.36 -5.68 15.06
N THR A 166 21.14 -5.15 14.92
CA THR A 166 20.91 -3.79 14.43
C THR A 166 21.01 -2.72 15.52
N THR A 167 20.92 -3.11 16.80
CA THR A 167 20.90 -2.16 17.92
C THR A 167 22.27 -1.86 18.54
N ASN A 168 23.30 -2.68 18.29
CA ASN A 168 24.59 -2.58 18.99
C ASN A 168 25.79 -2.24 18.10
N ASN A 169 25.68 -2.32 16.77
CA ASN A 169 26.72 -1.87 15.85
C ASN A 169 26.12 -0.86 14.86
N TRP A 170 26.79 0.27 14.66
CA TRP A 170 26.51 1.27 13.63
C TRP A 170 26.73 0.75 12.19
N ASP A 171 27.03 -0.54 12.02
CA ASP A 171 27.05 -1.22 10.73
C ASP A 171 25.64 -1.71 10.38
N ILE A 172 24.87 -0.81 9.79
CA ILE A 172 23.64 -1.12 9.09
C ILE A 172 24.01 -2.04 7.92
N LYS A 173 23.85 -3.35 8.06
CA LYS A 173 23.59 -4.16 6.87
C LYS A 173 22.19 -3.78 6.41
N PRO A 174 22.04 -3.19 5.21
CA PRO A 174 20.74 -2.75 4.75
C PRO A 174 19.79 -3.95 4.74
N PHE A 175 18.58 -3.70 5.23
CA PHE A 175 17.43 -4.60 5.24
C PHE A 175 17.24 -5.36 3.89
N PHE A 176 17.76 -4.80 2.80
CA PHE A 176 17.79 -5.35 1.46
C PHE A 176 18.62 -6.64 1.23
N GLN A 177 19.59 -7.01 2.08
CA GLN A 177 20.36 -8.24 1.84
C GLN A 177 19.53 -9.53 2.04
N ARG A 178 18.38 -9.46 2.72
CA ARG A 178 17.49 -10.63 2.92
C ARG A 178 16.50 -10.87 1.78
N TYR A 179 16.27 -9.89 0.91
CA TYR A 179 15.39 -10.07 -0.26
C TYR A 179 16.11 -10.68 -1.47
N GLN A 180 17.45 -10.64 -1.53
CA GLN A 180 18.20 -11.29 -2.61
C GLN A 180 18.19 -12.83 -2.57
N SER A 181 17.72 -13.44 -1.48
CA SER A 181 17.59 -14.91 -1.40
C SER A 181 16.23 -15.44 -1.90
N TRP A 182 15.23 -14.57 -2.09
CA TRP A 182 13.90 -14.97 -2.59
C TRP A 182 13.78 -14.91 -4.12
N THR A 183 14.68 -14.20 -4.81
CA THR A 183 14.71 -14.13 -6.29
C THR A 183 15.50 -15.26 -6.94
N ARG A 184 15.95 -16.26 -6.17
CA ARG A 184 16.47 -17.54 -6.71
C ARG A 184 15.45 -18.66 -6.48
N LEU A 185 14.28 -18.51 -7.07
CA LEU A 185 13.50 -19.70 -7.44
C LEU A 185 14.20 -20.32 -8.66
N PRO A 186 14.47 -21.63 -8.69
CA PRO A 186 14.98 -22.27 -9.88
C PRO A 186 13.90 -22.18 -10.96
N PHE A 187 14.21 -21.46 -12.04
CA PHE A 187 13.56 -21.70 -13.32
C PHE A 187 13.90 -23.14 -13.70
N TYR A 188 12.90 -24.02 -13.64
CA TYR A 188 12.89 -25.27 -14.40
C TYR A 188 12.44 -24.97 -15.82
#